data_AF-A0A6N3EAD5-F1
#
_entry.id   AF-A0A6N3EAD5-F1
#
_cell.length_a   1.000
_cell.length_b   1.000
_cell.length_c   1.000
_cell.angle_alpha   90.00
_cell.angle_beta   90.00
_cell.angle_gamma   90.00
#
_symmetry.space_group_name_H-M   'P 1'
#
loop_
_entity.id
_entity.type
_entity.pdbx_description
1 polymer ?
#
loop_
_entity_poly.entity_id
_entity_poly.type
_entity_poly.pdbx_seq_one_letter_code
_entity_poly.pdbx_strand_id
1 'polypeptide(L)' 'MDEKILEFTVFCIDSLAEYLNKDTKEVYNLIKNKSNILDEYIIPCYEPLHTQSKKYIVEDIVNVLEERGVI' A
#
# COMPACT_ATOMS: atom_id res chain seq x y z
N MET A 1 4.91 16.29 -3.08
CA MET A 1 4.78 14.87 -3.48
C MET A 1 4.49 14.88 -4.97
N ASP A 2 5.16 14.04 -5.75
CA ASP A 2 4.90 13.91 -7.18
C ASP A 2 3.44 13.45 -7.39
N GLU A 3 2.75 14.00 -8.38
CA GLU A 3 1.35 13.69 -8.69
C GLU A 3 1.16 12.20 -8.96
N LYS A 4 2.10 11.57 -9.65
CA LYS A 4 2.04 10.13 -9.95
C LYS A 4 2.17 9.25 -8.71
N ILE A 5 3.00 9.67 -7.76
CA ILE A 5 3.18 8.96 -6.48
C ILE A 5 1.91 9.08 -5.64
N LEU A 6 1.23 10.23 -5.69
CA LEU A 6 -0.06 10.40 -5.02
C LEU A 6 -1.13 9.49 -5.62
N GLU A 7 -1.28 9.48 -6.95
CA GLU A 7 -2.24 8.60 -7.64
C GLU A 7 -1.97 7.13 -7.33
N PHE A 8 -0.70 6.72 -7.37
CA PHE A 8 -0.30 5.36 -7.02
C PHE A 8 -0.58 5.00 -5.56
N THR A 9 -0.35 5.94 -4.64
CA THR A 9 -0.65 5.76 -3.22
C THR A 9 -2.16 5.56 -3.00
N VAL A 10 -3.00 6.38 -3.64
CA VAL A 10 -4.46 6.25 -3.58
C VAL A 10 -4.89 4.90 -4.16
N PHE A 11 -4.33 4.50 -5.30
CA PHE A 11 -4.57 3.19 -5.92
C PHE A 11 -4.23 2.02 -4.97
N CYS A 12 -3.10 2.10 -4.26
CA CYS A 12 -2.72 1.06 -3.30
C CYS A 12 -3.71 0.97 -2.13
N ILE A 13 -4.14 2.11 -1.59
CA ILE A 13 -5.12 2.17 -0.49
C ILE A 13 -6.44 1.53 -0.91
N ASP A 14 -6.97 1.90 -2.08
CA ASP A 14 -8.25 1.37 -2.57
C ASP A 14 -8.15 -0.13 -2.87
N SER A 15 -7.05 -0.56 -3.49
CA SER A 15 -6.84 -1.97 -3.82
C SER A 15 -6.68 -2.86 -2.58
N LEU A 16 -6.00 -2.35 -1.54
CA LEU A 16 -5.88 -3.04 -0.26
C LEU A 16 -7.19 -3.04 0.53
N ALA A 17 -7.98 -1.98 0.44
CA ALA A 17 -9.31 -1.90 1.06
C ALA A 17 -10.25 -2.97 0.50
N GLU A 18 -10.26 -3.14 -0.83
CA GLU A 18 -10.98 -4.24 -1.49
C GLU A 18 -10.46 -5.61 -1.05
N TYR A 19 -9.14 -5.80 -1.02
CA TYR A 19 -8.53 -7.09 -0.70
C TYR A 19 -8.75 -7.52 0.76
N LEU A 20 -8.57 -6.59 1.71
CA LEU A 20 -8.71 -6.83 3.15
C LEU A 20 -10.16 -6.74 3.63
N ASN A 21 -11.10 -6.38 2.74
CA ASN A 21 -12.50 -6.08 3.07
C ASN A 21 -12.62 -5.04 4.21
N LYS A 22 -11.87 -3.94 4.07
CA LYS A 22 -11.77 -2.84 5.05
C LYS A 22 -12.11 -1.50 4.41
N ASP A 23 -12.46 -0.52 5.24
CA ASP A 23 -12.63 0.86 4.77
C ASP A 23 -11.28 1.48 4.39
N THR A 24 -11.28 2.36 3.39
CA THR A 24 -10.05 3.03 2.92
C THR A 24 -9.37 3.86 4.01
N LYS A 25 -10.13 4.43 4.97
CA LYS A 25 -9.54 5.12 6.13
C LYS A 25 -8.85 4.16 7.07
N GLU A 26 -9.40 2.96 7.28
CA GLU A 26 -8.76 1.93 8.09
C GLU A 26 -7.44 1.50 7.47
N VAL A 27 -7.45 1.25 6.15
CA VAL A 27 -6.24 0.87 5.41
C VAL A 27 -5.21 1.99 5.43
N TYR A 28 -5.61 3.25 5.20
CA TYR A 28 -4.70 4.39 5.29
C TYR A 28 -4.02 4.46 6.67
N ASN A 29 -4.80 4.34 7.74
CA ASN A 29 -4.26 4.34 9.10
C ASN A 29 -3.31 3.15 9.35
N LEU A 30 -3.61 2.01 8.74
CA LEU A 30 -2.83 0.78 8.85
C LEU A 30 -1.47 0.91 8.12
N ILE A 31 -1.45 1.43 6.89
CA ILE A 31 -0.22 1.61 6.12
C ILE A 31 0.62 2.81 6.57
N LYS A 32 -0.01 3.87 7.11
CA LYS A 32 0.68 5.09 7.55
C LYS A 32 1.10 5.03 9.02
N ASN A 33 0.15 4.82 9.93
CA ASN A 33 0.40 5.00 11.37
C ASN A 33 0.81 3.70 12.07
N LYS A 34 0.25 2.55 11.66
CA LYS A 34 0.55 1.27 12.33
C LYS A 34 1.82 0.59 11.81
N SER A 35 2.08 0.72 10.52
CA SER A 35 3.15 -0.02 9.86
C SER A 35 4.27 0.85 9.30
N ASN A 36 4.03 2.15 9.07
CA ASN A 36 4.95 3.07 8.37
C ASN A 36 5.34 2.62 6.94
N ILE A 37 4.63 1.65 6.37
CA ILE A 37 4.91 1.10 5.03
C ILE A 37 4.68 2.14 3.94
N LEU A 38 3.79 3.11 4.15
CA LEU A 38 3.59 4.17 3.18
C LEU A 38 4.89 4.92 2.87
N ASP A 39 5.61 5.35 3.92
CA ASP A 39 6.81 6.16 3.77
C ASP A 39 8.07 5.31 3.59
N GLU A 40 8.11 4.09 4.12
CA GLU A 40 9.29 3.23 4.06
C GLU A 40 9.31 2.25 2.88
N TYR A 41 8.15 2.01 2.26
CA TYR A 41 8.03 0.98 1.22
C TYR A 41 7.27 1.47 -0.01
N ILE A 42 6.01 1.88 0.09
CA ILE A 42 5.16 2.22 -1.08
C ILE A 42 5.74 3.41 -1.85
N ILE A 43 6.12 4.49 -1.16
CA ILE A 43 6.71 5.67 -1.81
C ILE A 43 8.13 5.38 -2.32
N PRO A 44 9.07 4.82 -1.54
CA PRO A 44 10.42 4.50 -2.01
C PRO A 44 10.47 3.48 -3.15
N CYS A 45 9.54 2.53 -3.16
CA CYS A 45 9.46 1.47 -4.17
C CYS A 45 8.48 1.80 -5.31
N TYR A 46 8.08 3.06 -5.48
CA TYR A 46 7.18 3.48 -6.56
C TYR A 46 7.64 3.00 -7.93
N GLU A 47 8.89 3.26 -8.32
CA GLU A 47 9.44 2.91 -9.64
C GLU A 47 9.30 1.41 -9.98
N PRO A 48 9.74 0.46 -9.12
CA PRO A 48 9.53 -0.96 -9.40
C PRO A 48 8.06 -1.38 -9.28
N LEU A 49 7.31 -0.88 -8.30
CA LEU A 49 5.93 -1.34 -8.04
C LEU A 49 4.94 -0.90 -9.13
N HIS A 50 5.01 0.34 -9.63
CA HIS A 50 4.02 0.88 -10.57
C HIS A 50 4.05 0.21 -11.96
N THR A 51 5.09 -0.60 -12.24
CA THR A 51 5.21 -1.39 -13.47
C THR A 51 4.52 -2.75 -13.37
N GLN A 52 4.12 -3.17 -12.17
CA GLN A 52 3.58 -4.49 -11.88
C GLN A 52 2.05 -4.53 -12.02
N SER A 53 1.50 -5.75 -12.09
CA SER A 53 0.05 -5.95 -12.08
C SER A 53 -0.57 -5.57 -10.74
N LYS A 54 -1.86 -5.14 -10.73
CA LYS A 54 -2.62 -4.87 -9.49
C LYS A 54 -2.50 -6.02 -8.48
N LYS A 55 -2.66 -7.27 -8.96
CA LYS A 55 -2.61 -8.46 -8.10
C LYS A 55 -1.26 -8.58 -7.38
N TYR A 56 -0.17 -8.42 -8.14
CA TYR A 56 1.18 -8.48 -7.57
C TYR A 56 1.40 -7.40 -6.52
N ILE A 57 1.06 -6.15 -6.84
CA ILE A 57 1.24 -5.00 -5.92
C ILE A 57 0.50 -5.25 -4.60
N VAL A 58 -0.74 -5.73 -4.68
CA VAL A 58 -1.54 -6.02 -3.49
C VAL A 58 -0.94 -7.15 -2.67
N GLU A 59 -0.61 -8.28 -3.29
CA GLU A 59 0.00 -9.43 -2.59
C GLU A 59 1.33 -9.04 -1.93
N ASP A 60 2.15 -8.26 -2.62
CA ASP A 60 3.45 -7.79 -2.14
C ASP A 60 3.30 -6.87 -0.91
N ILE A 61 2.41 -5.88 -0.96
CA ILE A 61 2.16 -5.00 0.19
C ILE A 61 1.54 -5.78 1.37
N VAL A 62 0.66 -6.74 1.10
CA VAL A 62 0.09 -7.62 2.14
C VAL A 62 1.18 -8.45 2.81
N ASN A 63 2.12 -9.02 2.06
CA ASN A 63 3.25 -9.75 2.63
C ASN A 63 4.09 -8.85 3.55
N VAL A 64 4.38 -7.61 3.14
CA VAL A 64 5.11 -6.65 3.99
C VAL A 64 4.33 -6.31 5.27
N LEU A 65 3.00 -6.22 5.19
CA LEU A 65 2.15 -5.99 6.36
C LEU A 65 2.17 -7.17 7.34
N GLU A 66 2.16 -8.40 6.84
CA GLU A 66 2.28 -9.62 7.64
C GLU A 66 3.67 -9.72 8.29
N GLU A 67 4.75 -9.45 7.54
CA GLU A 67 6.12 -9.44 8.06
C GLU A 67 6.33 -8.41 9.17
N ARG A 68 5.60 -7.28 9.11
CA ARG A 68 5.61 -6.25 10.16
C ARG A 68 4.64 -6.54 11.32
N GLY A 69 3.89 -7.65 11.28
CA GLY A 69 2.95 -8.06 12.32
C GLY A 69 1.77 -7.10 12.50
N VAL A 70 1.36 -6.44 11.42
CA VAL A 70 0.32 -5.40 11.45
C VAL A 70 -1.07 -6.01 11.22
N ILE A 71 -1.13 -7.11 10.47
CA ILE A 71 -2.34 -7.89 10.16
C ILE A 71 -2.14 -9.35 10.54
#